data_AF-A0A353D4M9-F1
#
_entry.id   AF-A0A353D4M9-F1
#
_cell.length_a   1.000
_cell.length_b   1.000
_cell.length_c   1.000
_cell.angle_alpha   90.00
_cell.angle_beta   90.00
_cell.angle_gamma   90.00
#
_symmetry.space_group_name_H-M   'P 1'
#
loop_
_entity.id
_entity.type
_entity.pdbx_description
1 polymer ?
#
loop_
_entity_poly.entity_id
_entity_poly.type
_entity_poly.pdbx_seq_one_letter_code
_entity_poly.pdbx_strand_id
1 'polypeptide(L)' 'ALNFLPDNFICVVRRKRIVRHIEDVWDWVRAESEGMPRALNIITGPSRTADVEQTIQLGAHGPRRMHVILYG' A
#
# COMPACT_ATOMS: atom_id res chain seq x y z
N ALA A 1 1.55 -11.02 7.59
CA ALA A 1 2.16 -11.81 6.50
C ALA A 1 1.41 -11.64 5.18
N LEU A 2 0.08 -11.80 5.15
CA LEU A 2 -0.73 -11.84 3.91
C LEU A 2 -0.51 -10.66 2.94
N ASN A 3 -0.31 -9.44 3.47
CA ASN A 3 -0.25 -8.21 2.65
C ASN A 3 1.15 -7.86 2.13
N PHE A 4 2.21 -8.58 2.53
CA PHE A 4 3.59 -8.16 2.26
C PHE A 4 4.30 -8.97 1.20
N LEU A 5 4.01 -10.26 1.04
CA LEU A 5 4.73 -11.12 0.08
C LEU A 5 3.83 -11.81 -0.97
N PRO A 6 2.63 -11.30 -1.35
CA PRO A 6 1.88 -11.96 -2.41
C PRO A 6 2.54 -11.68 -3.78
N ASP A 7 2.50 -12.66 -4.68
CA ASP A 7 2.93 -12.44 -6.06
C ASP A 7 2.08 -11.36 -6.76
N ASN A 8 0.77 -11.35 -6.47
CA ASN A 8 -0.16 -10.36 -6.99
C ASN A 8 -0.90 -9.68 -5.83
N PHE A 9 -0.77 -8.36 -5.73
CA PHE A 9 -1.50 -7.53 -4.78
C PHE A 9 -2.57 -6.71 -5.53
N ILE A 10 -3.84 -6.95 -5.22
CA ILE A 10 -4.97 -6.23 -5.82
C ILE A 10 -5.57 -5.31 -4.75
N CYS A 11 -5.46 -4.00 -4.98
CA CYS A 11 -6.03 -2.97 -4.11
C CYS A 11 -7.24 -2.33 -4.78
N VAL A 12 -8.41 -2.40 -4.14
CA VAL A 12 -9.64 -1.79 -4.65
C VAL A 12 -9.93 -0.52 -3.85
N VAL A 13 -9.85 0.64 -4.50
CA VAL A 13 -9.91 1.95 -3.84
C VAL A 13 -11.07 2.77 -4.41
N ARG A 14 -11.87 3.37 -3.52
CA ARG A 14 -12.93 4.27 -3.97
C ARG A 14 -12.34 5.61 -4.42
N ARG A 15 -12.82 6.14 -5.55
CA ARG A 15 -12.87 7.55 -6.00
C ARG A 15 -12.51 8.59 -4.92
N LYS A 16 -13.49 8.77 -4.03
CA LYS A 16 -13.45 9.77 -2.95
C LYS A 16 -12.37 9.54 -1.91
N ARG A 17 -11.77 8.34 -1.88
CA ARG A 17 -10.73 7.93 -0.93
C ARG A 17 -9.32 8.22 -1.47
N ILE A 18 -9.18 9.09 -2.46
CA ILE A 18 -7.89 9.60 -2.93
C ILE A 18 -7.66 10.98 -2.33
N VAL A 19 -6.49 11.17 -1.73
CA VAL A 19 -6.05 12.45 -1.15
C VAL A 19 -4.86 13.02 -1.91
N ARG A 20 -4.58 14.31 -1.68
CA ARG A 20 -3.50 15.01 -2.36
C ARG A 20 -2.14 14.72 -1.73
N HIS A 21 -2.11 14.65 -0.39
CA HIS A 21 -0.91 14.42 0.39
C HIS A 21 -1.09 13.24 1.35
N ILE A 22 0.01 12.59 1.73
CA ILE A 22 -0.05 11.39 2.57
C ILE A 22 -0.62 11.70 3.96
N GLU A 23 -0.32 12.89 4.48
CA GLU A 23 -0.81 13.40 5.76
C GLU A 23 -2.32 13.61 5.80
N ASP A 24 -2.96 13.84 4.66
CA ASP A 24 -4.42 14.00 4.56
C ASP A 24 -5.16 12.70 4.93
N VAL A 25 -4.48 11.54 4.85
CA VAL A 25 -5.05 10.24 5.25
C VAL A 25 -5.38 10.22 6.75
N TRP A 26 -4.65 10.96 7.58
CA TRP A 26 -4.81 10.91 9.01
C TRP A 26 -6.17 11.42 9.49
N ASP A 27 -6.75 12.40 8.78
CA ASP A 27 -8.09 12.89 9.09
C ASP A 27 -9.15 11.80 8.92
N TRP A 28 -9.00 10.95 7.90
CA TRP A 28 -9.92 9.84 7.68
C TRP A 28 -9.71 8.70 8.66
N VAL A 29 -8.46 8.35 8.93
CA VAL A 29 -8.15 7.27 9.88
C VAL A 29 -8.66 7.62 11.28
N ARG A 30 -8.57 8.89 11.69
CA ARG A 30 -9.15 9.37 12.95
C ARG A 30 -10.69 9.39 12.96
N ALA A 31 -11.30 9.63 11.79
CA ALA A 31 -12.75 9.70 11.65
C ALA A 31 -13.43 8.33 11.48
N GLU A 32 -12.69 7.24 11.31
CA GLU A 32 -13.28 5.89 11.30
C GLU A 32 -13.88 5.55 12.68
N SER A 33 -15.05 4.92 12.66
CA SER A 33 -15.96 4.75 13.80
C SER A 33 -15.40 3.93 14.98
N GLU A 34 -14.25 3.28 14.79
CA GLU A 34 -13.58 2.45 15.79
C GLU A 34 -12.29 3.09 16.34
N GLY A 35 -11.97 4.32 15.93
CA GLY A 35 -10.73 5.01 16.31
C GLY A 35 -9.50 4.51 15.54
N MET A 36 -8.30 4.80 16.06
CA MET A 36 -7.04 4.50 15.38
C MET A 36 -6.81 2.98 15.26
N PRO A 37 -6.53 2.44 14.06
CA PRO A 37 -6.28 1.02 13.89
C PRO A 37 -4.97 0.58 14.57
N ARG A 38 -4.95 -0.69 15.01
CA ARG A 38 -3.77 -1.33 15.61
C ARG A 38 -2.57 -1.45 14.68
N ALA A 39 -2.80 -1.38 13.37
CA ALA A 39 -1.77 -1.43 12.35
C ALA A 39 -2.17 -0.57 11.16
N LEU A 40 -1.22 0.22 10.66
CA LEU A 40 -1.33 0.97 9.42
C LEU A 40 -0.13 0.63 8.53
N ASN A 41 -0.40 0.24 7.29
CA ASN A 41 0.65 -0.07 6.31
C ASN A 41 0.64 0.98 5.22
N ILE A 42 1.77 1.66 5.02
CA ILE A 42 1.98 2.59 3.93
C ILE A 42 2.68 1.83 2.80
N ILE A 43 1.99 1.65 1.68
CA ILE A 43 2.50 0.93 0.52
C ILE A 43 2.68 1.93 -0.62
N THR A 44 3.93 2.18 -1.01
CA THR A 44 4.28 3.18 -2.04
C THR A 44 4.36 2.60 -3.45
N GLY A 45 4.23 1.29 -3.61
CA GLY A 45 4.26 0.62 -4.90
C GLY A 45 4.71 -0.84 -4.81
N PRO A 46 4.91 -1.52 -5.95
CA PRO A 46 5.51 -2.85 -5.98
C PRO A 46 6.94 -2.81 -5.43
N SER A 47 7.39 -3.93 -4.84
CA SER A 47 8.74 -4.00 -4.28
C SER A 47 9.79 -3.88 -5.39
N ARG A 48 10.60 -2.84 -5.28
CA ARG A 48 11.79 -2.62 -6.11
C ARG A 48 12.93 -2.23 -5.20
N THR A 49 13.60 -3.23 -4.63
CA THR A 49 14.79 -3.00 -3.80
C THR A 49 16.01 -3.25 -4.68
N ALA A 50 16.85 -2.22 -4.86
CA ALA A 50 18.06 -2.27 -5.66
C ALA A 50 19.33 -2.52 -4.81
N ASP A 51 19.15 -3.19 -3.66
CA ASP A 51 20.16 -3.20 -2.59
C ASP A 51 20.53 -4.62 -2.12
N VAL A 52 20.67 -5.54 -3.07
CA VAL A 52 21.46 -6.75 -2.89
C VAL A 52 22.39 -6.85 -4.09
N GLU A 53 23.69 -6.62 -3.86
CA GLU A 53 24.75 -6.79 -4.88
C GLU A 53 24.60 -5.90 -6.13
N GLN A 54 23.97 -4.72 -6.01
CA GLN A 54 23.69 -3.81 -7.13
C GLN A 54 22.81 -4.40 -8.25
N THR A 55 22.13 -5.52 -7.98
CA THR A 55 21.14 -6.08 -8.89
C THR A 55 19.73 -5.73 -8.40
N ILE A 56 18.86 -5.34 -9.32
CA ILE A 56 17.46 -5.07 -8.99
C ILE A 56 16.79 -6.41 -8.69
N GLN A 57 16.50 -6.68 -7.42
CA GLN A 57 15.65 -7.78 -7.03
C GLN A 57 14.20 -7.32 -6.92
N LEU A 58 13.35 -7.90 -7.77
CA LEU A 58 11.91 -7.67 -7.76
C LEU A 58 11.24 -8.63 -6.76
N GLY A 59 10.58 -8.07 -5.74
CA GLY A 59 9.70 -8.85 -4.85
C GLY A 59 10.32 -9.39 -3.57
N ALA A 60 11.50 -8.94 -3.14
CA ALA A 60 12.14 -9.45 -1.92
C ALA A 60 11.38 -9.05 -0.64
N HIS A 61 10.79 -7.85 -0.61
CA HIS A 61 10.19 -7.26 0.61
C HIS A 61 8.79 -6.68 0.39
N GLY A 62 8.12 -7.05 -0.69
CA GLY A 62 6.81 -6.52 -1.06
C GLY A 62 6.24 -7.31 -2.25
N PRO A 63 5.01 -7.01 -2.69
CA PRO A 63 4.41 -7.71 -3.81
C PRO A 63 5.20 -7.55 -5.10
N ARG A 64 5.30 -8.63 -5.90
CA ARG A 64 5.96 -8.61 -7.22
C ARG A 64 5.17 -7.79 -8.22
N ARG A 65 3.85 -7.92 -8.19
CA ARG A 65 2.92 -7.16 -9.03
C ARG A 65 1.86 -6.50 -8.16
N MET A 66 1.54 -5.25 -8.49
CA MET A 66 0.50 -4.48 -7.83
C MET A 66 -0.50 -3.97 -8.87
N HIS A 67 -1.78 -4.16 -8.60
CA HIS A 67 -2.89 -3.64 -9.38
C HIS A 67 -3.78 -2.78 -8.48
N VAL A 68 -4.03 -1.54 -8.89
CA VAL A 68 -4.95 -0.64 -8.19
C VAL A 68 -6.19 -0.45 -9.05
N ILE A 69 -7.35 -0.81 -8.52
CA ILE A 69 -8.65 -0.69 -9.19
C ILE A 69 -9.39 0.47 -8.54
N LEU A 70 -9.66 1.51 -9.33
CA LEU A 70 -10.40 2.68 -8.89
C LEU A 70 -11.87 2.57 -9.28
N TYR A 71 -12.77 2.70 -8.30
CA TYR A 71 -14.22 2.60 -8.52
C TYR A 71 -15.00 3.72 -7.82
N GLY A 72 -16.23 3.98 -8.25
CA GLY A 72 -17.13 4.97 -7.64
C GLY A 72 -16.62 6.40 -7.77
#